data_AF-A0A6V7LN26-F1
#
_entry.id   AF-A0A6V7LN26-F1
#
_cell.length_a   1.000
_cell.length_b   1.000
_cell.length_c   1.000
_cell.angle_alpha   90.00
_cell.angle_beta   90.00
_cell.angle_gamma   90.00
#
_symmetry.space_group_name_H-M   'P 1'
#
loop_
_entity.id
_entity.type
_entity.pdbx_description
1 polymer ?
#
loop_
_entity_poly.entity_id
_entity_poly.type
_entity_poly.pdbx_seq_one_letter_code
_entity_poly.pdbx_strand_id
1 'polypeptide(L)'
;NIELAHPFHLHGSGFYVLAQGLLTDVNINQMNYKQALGRHEQFYGARNRRPPVKDTLATPSAGYTIVRFLADNPGYWLYHCHFMTHLLTGMDLVFHVGSNDNLPPIPEGFPKCGTFQPDILRN
;
A
#
# COMPACT_ATOMS: atom_id res chain seq x y z
N ASN A 1 -20.07 4.70 16.51
CA ASN A 1 -19.28 4.18 15.38
C ASN A 1 -17.82 4.25 15.78
N ILE A 2 -17.15 3.11 15.93
CA ILE A 2 -15.73 3.09 16.27
C ILE A 2 -14.98 3.51 15.00
N GLU A 3 -14.53 4.75 14.99
CA GLU A 3 -13.65 5.30 13.96
C GLU A 3 -12.26 4.66 14.07
N LEU A 4 -12.12 3.47 13.49
CA LEU A 4 -10.87 2.71 13.51
C LEU A 4 -9.89 3.28 12.48
N ALA A 5 -8.67 3.56 12.92
CA ALA A 5 -7.56 3.82 12.01
C ALA A 5 -7.34 2.60 11.11
N HIS A 6 -6.91 2.83 9.86
CA HIS A 6 -6.63 1.77 8.90
C HIS A 6 -5.12 1.56 8.80
N PRO A 7 -4.56 0.44 9.31
CA PRO A 7 -3.13 0.13 9.16
C PRO A 7 -2.86 -0.30 7.73
N PHE A 8 -2.25 0.56 6.92
CA PHE A 8 -1.86 0.18 5.57
C PHE A 8 -0.46 -0.40 5.54
N HIS A 9 -0.31 -1.56 4.89
CA HIS A 9 0.93 -2.28 4.70
C HIS A 9 1.29 -2.39 3.21
N LEU A 10 2.57 -2.20 2.87
CA LEU A 10 3.11 -2.36 1.51
C LEU A 10 4.09 -3.53 1.46
N HIS A 11 3.87 -4.45 0.53
CA HIS A 11 4.81 -5.53 0.23
C HIS A 11 5.95 -5.04 -0.67
N GLY A 12 7.09 -5.73 -0.65
CA GLY A 12 8.20 -5.51 -1.59
C GLY A 12 9.03 -4.24 -1.41
N SER A 13 8.57 -3.27 -0.62
CA SER A 13 9.31 -2.04 -0.34
C SER A 13 8.89 -1.40 0.98
N GLY A 14 9.82 -0.70 1.62
CA GLY A 14 9.48 0.26 2.68
C GLY A 14 9.13 1.63 2.09
N PHE A 15 8.36 2.42 2.83
CA PHE A 15 8.00 3.78 2.45
C PHE A 15 8.42 4.81 3.50
N TYR A 16 8.82 5.98 3.02
CA TYR A 16 9.02 7.18 3.83
C TYR A 16 7.66 7.76 4.21
N VAL A 17 7.43 8.00 5.50
CA VAL A 17 6.24 8.69 6.00
C VAL A 17 6.48 10.19 5.97
N LEU A 18 5.89 10.87 4.98
CA LEU A 18 6.12 12.29 4.73
C LEU A 18 5.23 13.17 5.60
N ALA A 19 3.96 12.78 5.77
CA ALA A 19 3.00 13.49 6.60
C ALA A 19 1.87 12.55 7.05
N GLN A 20 1.23 12.90 8.16
CA GLN A 20 0.00 12.29 8.64
C GLN A 20 -0.81 13.38 9.36
N GLY A 21 -2.13 13.36 9.20
CA GLY A 21 -3.00 14.32 9.86
C GLY A 21 -4.47 14.00 9.72
N LEU A 22 -5.29 14.84 10.34
CA LEU A 22 -6.75 14.79 10.23
C LEU A 22 -7.23 15.71 9.10
N LEU A 23 -8.39 15.41 8.53
CA LEU A 23 -9.09 16.26 7.58
C LEU A 23 -10.18 17.04 8.32
N THR A 24 -9.86 18.29 8.66
CA THR A 24 -10.77 19.18 9.37
C THR A 24 -11.44 20.21 8.46
N ASP A 25 -10.87 20.42 7.29
CA ASP A 25 -11.14 21.52 6.36
C ASP A 25 -11.65 21.05 4.98
N VAL A 26 -11.73 19.73 4.76
CA VAL A 26 -12.20 19.13 3.50
C VAL A 26 -13.04 17.90 3.79
N ASN A 27 -14.08 17.72 2.98
CA ASN A 27 -14.80 16.45 2.91
C ASN A 27 -13.87 15.39 2.31
N ILE A 28 -13.75 14.23 2.97
CA ILE A 28 -12.89 13.12 2.53
C ILE A 28 -13.20 12.66 1.10
N ASN A 29 -14.47 12.70 0.70
CA ASN A 29 -14.93 12.33 -0.65
C ASN A 29 -14.58 13.39 -1.72
N GLN A 30 -14.08 14.55 -1.31
CA GLN A 30 -13.69 15.66 -2.19
C GLN A 30 -12.17 15.84 -2.26
N MET A 31 -11.40 15.02 -1.53
CA MET A 31 -9.94 15.09 -1.57
C MET A 31 -9.44 14.77 -2.98
N ASN A 32 -8.63 15.67 -3.54
CA ASN A 32 -7.93 15.46 -4.81
C ASN A 32 -6.41 15.63 -4.69
N TYR A 33 -5.70 15.33 -5.79
CA TYR A 33 -4.24 15.39 -5.82
C TYR A 33 -3.66 16.78 -5.49
N LYS A 34 -4.34 17.88 -5.84
CA LYS A 34 -3.86 19.24 -5.54
C LYS A 34 -3.90 19.52 -4.05
N GLN A 35 -4.98 19.11 -3.38
CA GLN A 35 -5.11 19.24 -1.93
C GLN A 35 -4.10 18.35 -1.20
N ALA A 36 -3.85 17.14 -1.70
CA ALA A 36 -2.80 16.25 -1.18
C ALA A 36 -1.40 16.88 -1.36
N LEU A 37 -1.13 17.51 -2.51
CA LEU A 37 0.14 18.19 -2.78
C LEU A 37 0.35 19.41 -1.88
N GLY A 38 -0.68 20.26 -1.71
CA GLY A 38 -0.58 21.41 -0.80
C GLY A 38 -0.28 21.00 0.65
N ARG A 39 -0.86 19.89 1.11
CA ARG A 39 -0.53 19.29 2.42
C ARG A 39 0.90 18.76 2.44
N HIS A 40 1.36 18.09 1.39
CA HIS A 40 2.75 17.66 1.29
C HIS A 40 3.72 18.84 1.42
N GLU A 41 3.51 19.92 0.68
CA GLU A 41 4.37 21.11 0.70
C GLU A 41 4.43 21.77 2.10
N GLN A 42 3.29 21.88 2.77
CA GLN A 42 3.21 22.42 4.15
C GLN A 42 4.07 21.61 5.13
N PHE A 43 4.08 20.28 5.02
CA PHE A 43 4.84 19.40 5.92
C PHE A 43 6.31 19.24 5.54
N TYR A 44 6.61 19.16 4.24
CA TYR A 44 7.97 18.97 3.72
C TYR A 44 8.85 20.22 3.95
N GLY A 45 8.27 21.42 3.84
CA GLY A 45 8.97 22.68 4.08
C GLY A 45 9.23 23.00 5.56
N ALA A 46 8.44 22.45 6.48
CA ALA A 46 8.46 22.89 7.88
C ALA A 46 9.18 21.95 8.87
N ARG A 47 9.13 20.61 8.70
CA ARG A 47 9.50 19.70 9.83
C ARG A 47 10.15 18.36 9.49
N ASN A 48 10.17 17.89 8.23
CA ASN A 48 10.46 16.48 7.96
C ASN A 48 11.60 16.24 6.94
N ARG A 49 12.82 16.70 7.26
CA ARG A 49 14.01 16.48 6.40
C ARG A 49 14.52 15.04 6.41
N ARG A 50 14.09 14.22 7.36
CA ARG A 50 14.48 12.80 7.54
C ARG A 50 13.25 11.97 7.93
N PRO A 51 12.32 11.73 7.01
CA PRO A 51 11.12 10.95 7.30
C PRO A 51 11.47 9.51 7.72
N PRO A 52 10.75 8.93 8.68
CA PRO A 52 10.96 7.54 9.05
C PRO A 52 10.54 6.61 7.91
N VAL A 53 11.27 5.52 7.73
CA VAL A 53 10.91 4.44 6.80
C VAL A 53 10.12 3.39 7.56
N LYS A 54 8.98 2.96 7.00
CA LYS A 54 8.11 1.92 7.55
C LYS A 54 7.56 1.07 6.42
N ASP A 55 7.15 -0.15 6.72
CA ASP A 55 6.32 -0.98 5.82
C ASP A 55 4.83 -0.89 6.13
N THR A 56 4.48 -0.40 7.33
CA THR A 56 3.12 -0.34 7.85
C THR A 56 2.87 0.95 8.63
N LEU A 57 1.72 1.59 8.41
CA LEU A 57 1.29 2.76 9.18
C LEU A 57 -0.23 2.81 9.33
N ALA A 58 -0.70 3.10 10.55
CA ALA A 58 -2.10 3.41 10.82
C ALA A 58 -2.47 4.79 10.29
N THR A 59 -3.27 4.84 9.22
CA THR A 59 -3.90 6.07 8.74
C THR A 59 -5.08 6.43 9.64
N PRO A 60 -5.13 7.64 10.22
CA PRO A 60 -6.20 8.05 11.11
C PRO A 60 -7.56 8.02 10.41
N SER A 61 -8.63 7.71 11.16
CA SER A 61 -9.99 7.93 10.70
C SER A 61 -10.22 9.41 10.37
N ALA A 62 -11.00 9.66 9.32
CA ALA A 62 -11.22 11.00 8.77
C ALA A 62 -9.91 11.79 8.53
N GLY A 63 -8.81 11.07 8.25
CA GLY A 63 -7.48 11.63 8.11
C GLY A 63 -6.79 11.23 6.82
N TYR A 64 -5.49 11.47 6.78
CA TYR A 64 -4.64 11.15 5.65
C TYR A 64 -3.24 10.75 6.11
N THR A 65 -2.58 9.99 5.25
CA THR A 65 -1.15 9.71 5.31
C THR A 65 -0.57 10.00 3.93
N ILE A 66 0.58 10.69 3.88
CA ILE A 66 1.36 10.87 2.65
C ILE A 66 2.61 9.99 2.77
N VAL A 67 2.74 9.02 1.87
CA VAL A 67 3.89 8.11 1.79
C VAL A 67 4.66 8.32 0.48
N ARG A 68 5.94 7.99 0.50
CA ARG A 68 6.79 7.91 -0.70
C ARG A 68 7.58 6.61 -0.64
N PHE A 69 7.52 5.81 -1.69
CA PHE A 69 8.38 4.64 -1.86
C PHE A 69 9.13 4.75 -3.20
N LEU A 70 10.23 4.02 -3.31
CA LEU A 70 10.94 3.86 -4.58
C LEU A 70 10.44 2.58 -5.25
N ALA A 71 10.07 2.68 -6.53
CA ALA A 71 9.57 1.57 -7.32
C ALA A 71 10.73 0.88 -8.06
N ASP A 72 11.68 0.33 -7.30
CA ASP A 72 12.93 -0.28 -7.77
C ASP A 72 12.99 -1.80 -7.61
N ASN A 73 11.92 -2.41 -7.11
CA ASN A 73 11.81 -3.86 -6.94
C ASN A 73 10.71 -4.42 -7.88
N PRO A 74 11.06 -4.93 -9.08
CA PRO A 74 10.09 -5.48 -10.02
C PRO A 74 9.21 -6.58 -9.42
N GLY A 75 7.90 -6.48 -9.61
CA GLY A 75 6.95 -7.43 -9.03
C GLY A 75 5.51 -6.91 -8.97
N TYR A 76 4.65 -7.76 -8.42
CA TYR A 76 3.27 -7.43 -8.06
C TYR A 76 3.16 -7.35 -6.54
N TRP A 77 3.04 -6.14 -6.02
CA TRP A 77 3.11 -5.87 -4.58
C TRP A 77 1.76 -5.45 -4.03
N LEU A 78 1.25 -6.23 -3.08
CA LEU A 78 0.00 -5.92 -2.40
C LEU A 78 0.20 -4.70 -1.48
N TYR A 79 -0.72 -3.76 -1.58
CA TYR A 79 -0.87 -2.64 -0.65
C TYR A 79 -2.27 -2.69 -0.08
N HIS A 80 -2.39 -2.90 1.24
CA HIS A 80 -3.68 -3.25 1.82
C HIS A 80 -3.84 -2.81 3.26
N CYS A 81 -5.09 -2.75 3.71
CA CYS A 81 -5.37 -2.66 5.13
C CYS A 81 -4.97 -3.98 5.81
N HIS A 82 -4.12 -3.90 6.83
CA HIS A 82 -3.63 -5.02 7.62
C HIS A 82 -4.61 -5.44 8.74
N PHE A 83 -5.87 -5.03 8.61
CA PHE A 83 -6.98 -5.54 9.41
C PHE A 83 -7.72 -6.60 8.59
N MET A 84 -7.69 -7.86 9.05
CA MET A 84 -8.12 -9.02 8.26
C MET A 84 -9.51 -8.85 7.64
N THR A 85 -10.49 -8.37 8.39
CA THR A 85 -11.85 -8.15 7.86
C THR A 85 -11.87 -7.14 6.71
N HIS A 86 -11.10 -6.04 6.80
CA HIS A 86 -11.06 -5.03 5.75
C HIS A 86 -10.35 -5.54 4.50
N LEU A 87 -9.25 -6.30 4.66
CA LEU A 87 -8.60 -7.00 3.56
C LEU A 87 -9.58 -7.94 2.84
N LEU A 88 -10.27 -8.80 3.58
CA LEU A 88 -11.23 -9.76 3.01
C LEU A 88 -12.42 -9.10 2.31
N THR A 89 -12.78 -7.87 2.71
CA THR A 89 -13.83 -7.08 2.03
C THR A 89 -13.29 -6.20 0.89
N GLY A 90 -12.02 -6.33 0.51
CA GLY A 90 -11.43 -5.69 -0.68
C GLY A 90 -10.75 -4.34 -0.44
N MET A 91 -10.32 -4.03 0.79
CA MET A 91 -9.54 -2.82 1.08
C MET A 91 -8.05 -3.04 0.74
N ASP A 92 -7.79 -3.29 -0.53
CA ASP A 92 -6.48 -3.59 -1.09
C ASP A 92 -6.31 -3.04 -2.51
N LEU A 93 -5.07 -3.00 -2.97
CA LEU A 93 -4.69 -2.81 -4.37
C LEU A 93 -3.34 -3.49 -4.62
N VAL A 94 -2.98 -3.67 -5.89
CA VAL A 94 -1.68 -4.23 -6.29
C VAL A 94 -0.90 -3.21 -7.11
N PHE A 95 0.35 -2.95 -6.71
CA PHE A 95 1.31 -2.22 -7.54
C PHE A 95 2.03 -3.19 -8.47
N HIS A 96 1.94 -2.96 -9.77
CA HIS A 96 2.83 -3.57 -10.74
C HIS A 96 4.06 -2.67 -10.91
N VAL A 97 5.20 -3.10 -10.39
CA VAL A 97 6.48 -2.41 -10.51
C VAL A 97 7.29 -3.06 -11.61
N GLY A 98 7.74 -2.27 -12.58
CA GLY A 98 8.54 -2.75 -13.70
C GLY A 98 7.71 -3.20 -14.91
N SER A 99 8.24 -4.16 -15.67
CA SER A 99 7.59 -4.82 -16.81
C SER A 99 7.86 -6.32 -16.77
N ASN A 100 7.13 -7.10 -17.57
CA ASN A 100 7.24 -8.56 -17.57
C ASN A 100 8.67 -9.07 -17.81
N ASP A 101 9.50 -8.31 -18.55
CA ASP A 101 10.87 -8.70 -18.89
C ASP A 101 11.88 -8.53 -17.75
N ASN A 102 11.52 -7.78 -16.69
CA ASN A 102 12.36 -7.56 -15.51
C ASN A 102 11.85 -8.30 -14.27
N LEU A 103 10.80 -9.11 -14.40
CA LEU A 103 10.39 -10.02 -13.35
C LEU A 103 11.42 -11.17 -13.20
N PRO A 104 11.68 -11.66 -11.98
CA PRO A 104 12.50 -12.84 -11.79
C PRO A 104 11.84 -14.06 -12.46
N PRO A 105 12.63 -15.05 -12.93
CA PRO A 105 12.06 -16.26 -13.48
C PRO A 105 11.25 -16.99 -12.41
N ILE A 106 10.16 -17.63 -12.84
CA ILE A 106 9.34 -18.46 -11.96
C ILE A 106 10.22 -19.57 -11.38
N PRO A 107 10.29 -19.74 -10.04
CA PRO A 107 11.09 -20.80 -9.42
C PRO A 107 10.73 -22.19 -9.94
N GLU A 108 11.71 -23.10 -9.96
CA GLU A 108 11.47 -24.49 -10.31
C GLU A 108 10.41 -25.11 -9.38
N GLY A 109 9.43 -25.81 -9.96
CA GLY A 109 8.34 -26.43 -9.19
C GLY A 109 7.29 -25.46 -8.64
N PHE A 110 7.33 -24.16 -9.00
CA PHE A 110 6.31 -23.22 -8.55
C PHE A 110 4.90 -23.66 -9.01
N PRO A 111 3.91 -23.70 -8.10
CA PRO A 111 2.56 -24.14 -8.46
C PRO A 111 1.96 -23.29 -9.57
N LYS A 112 1.40 -23.96 -10.59
CA LYS A 112 0.61 -23.29 -11.62
C LYS A 112 -0.85 -23.27 -11.18
N CYS A 113 -1.54 -22.18 -11.48
CA CYS A 113 -2.99 -22.13 -11.32
C CYS A 113 -3.65 -23.25 -12.12
N GLY A 114 -4.61 -23.92 -11.51
CA GLY A 114 -5.34 -25.02 -12.12
C GLY A 114 -6.29 -25.64 -11.11
N THR A 115 -7.16 -26.52 -11.57
CA THR A 115 -7.97 -27.34 -10.68
C THR A 115 -7.03 -28.19 -9.81
N PHE A 116 -7.22 -28.16 -8.49
CA PHE A 116 -6.54 -29.12 -7.62
C PHE A 116 -6.87 -30.53 -8.11
N GLN A 117 -5.87 -31.23 -8.66
CA GLN A 117 -5.97 -32.63 -8.98
C GLN A 117 -5.31 -33.41 -7.84
N PRO A 118 -6.09 -34.15 -7.03
CA PRO A 118 -5.52 -35.06 -6.04
C PRO A 118 -4.62 -36.09 -6.73
N ASP A 119 -3.64 -36.62 -6.02
CA ASP A 119 -2.59 -37.48 -6.59
C ASP A 119 -3.14 -38.72 -7.32
N ILE A 120 -4.34 -39.20 -6.94
CA ILE A 120 -5.04 -40.30 -7.62
C ILE A 120 -5.47 -39.99 -9.06
N LEU A 121 -5.44 -38.72 -9.49
CA LEU A 121 -5.81 -38.28 -10.85
C LEU A 121 -4.61 -37.88 -11.70
N ARG A 122 -3.38 -37.95 -11.17
CA ARG A 122 -2.15 -37.64 -11.89
C ARG A 122 -1.59 -38.94 -12.48
N ASN A 123 -2.09 -39.32 -13.66
CA ASN A 123 -1.57 -40.45 -14.45
C ASN A 123 -0.15 -40.20 -14.95
#